data_AF-A0A1H7YGL5-F1
#
_entry.id   AF-A0A1H7YGL5-F1
#
_cell.length_a   1.000
_cell.length_b   1.000
_cell.length_c   1.000
_cell.angle_alpha   90.00
_cell.angle_beta   90.00
_cell.angle_gamma   90.00
#
_symmetry.space_group_name_H-M   'P 1'
#
loop_
_entity.id
_entity.type
_entity.pdbx_description
1 polymer ?
#
loop_
_entity_poly.entity_id
_entity_poly.type
_entity_poly.pdbx_seq_one_letter_code
_entity_poly.pdbx_strand_id
1 'polypeptide(L)' 'MKYPWIEKYLMEKPGVTKDFQEEWNWIRFQLGGKMFVAICRDDNDLPYSK' A
#
# COMPACT_ATOMS: atom_id res chain seq x y z
N MET A 1 0.23 -2.20 -10.77
CA MET A 1 -0.67 -1.92 -9.62
C MET A 1 -2.13 -1.84 -10.08
N LYS A 2 -3.00 -2.79 -9.71
CA LYS A 2 -4.41 -2.92 -10.17
C LYS A 2 -5.34 -1.80 -9.70
N TYR A 3 -4.94 -1.04 -8.68
CA TYR A 3 -5.75 0.01 -8.05
C TYR A 3 -4.94 1.29 -7.81
N PRO A 4 -4.53 2.02 -8.87
CA PRO A 4 -3.78 3.28 -8.72
C PRO A 4 -4.60 4.35 -7.98
N TRP A 5 -5.92 4.24 -8.00
CA TRP A 5 -6.81 5.15 -7.28
C TRP A 5 -6.74 4.99 -5.76
N ILE A 6 -6.44 3.80 -5.23
CA ILE A 6 -6.35 3.56 -3.77
C ILE A 6 -5.19 4.36 -3.21
N GLU A 7 -4.02 4.27 -3.85
CA GLU A 7 -2.84 5.01 -3.41
C GLU A 7 -3.12 6.52 -3.42
N LYS A 8 -3.69 7.05 -4.52
CA LYS A 8 -4.06 8.46 -4.62
C LYS A 8 -5.03 8.86 -3.50
N TYR A 9 -6.10 8.10 -3.31
CA TYR A 9 -7.14 8.40 -2.31
C TYR A 9 -6.61 8.40 -0.87
N LEU A 10 -5.71 7.47 -0.55
CA LEU A 10 -5.09 7.38 0.78
C LEU A 10 -4.09 8.52 1.00
N MET A 11 -3.29 8.85 0.00
CA MET A 11 -2.33 9.97 0.07
C MET A 11 -2.99 11.35 0.13
N GLU A 12 -4.26 11.47 -0.28
CA GLU A 12 -5.06 12.68 -0.09
C GLU A 12 -5.51 12.89 1.38
N LYS A 13 -5.42 11.87 2.24
CA LYS A 13 -5.81 12.02 3.66
C LYS A 13 -4.67 12.64 4.47
N PRO A 14 -4.95 13.70 5.26
CA PRO A 14 -3.93 14.35 6.08
C PRO A 14 -3.24 13.38 7.03
N GLY A 15 -1.91 13.42 7.07
CA GLY A 15 -1.11 12.62 7.99
C GLY A 15 -0.89 11.16 7.57
N VAL A 16 -1.43 10.74 6.42
CA VAL A 16 -1.12 9.42 5.85
C VAL A 16 0.30 9.42 5.29
N THR A 17 1.07 8.43 5.69
CA THR A 17 2.39 8.12 5.13
C THR A 17 2.37 6.73 4.51
N LYS A 18 3.27 6.50 3.55
CA LYS A 18 3.46 5.18 2.93
C LYS A 18 4.90 4.73 3.05
N ASP A 19 5.08 3.43 3.17
CA ASP A 19 6.38 2.78 3.14
C ASP A 19 6.31 1.49 2.32
N PHE A 20 7.45 1.08 1.79
CA PHE A 20 7.59 -0.16 1.04
C PHE A 20 8.37 -1.16 1.88
N GLN A 21 7.76 -2.31 2.15
CA GLN A 21 8.40 -3.41 2.83
C GLN A 21 8.96 -4.39 1.80
N GLU A 22 10.25 -4.25 1.49
CA GLU A 22 10.94 -5.00 0.44
C GLU A 22 10.91 -6.52 0.69
N GLU A 23 11.08 -6.96 1.95
CA GLU A 23 11.09 -8.38 2.31
C GLU A 23 9.80 -9.13 1.93
N TRP A 24 8.66 -8.42 1.89
CA TRP A 24 7.35 -8.99 1.60
C TRP A 24 6.77 -8.50 0.28
N ASN A 25 7.44 -7.55 -0.38
CA ASN A 25 6.94 -6.81 -1.54
C ASN A 25 5.59 -6.09 -1.26
N TRP A 26 5.39 -5.52 -0.07
CA TRP A 26 4.12 -4.87 0.30
C TRP A 26 4.27 -3.36 0.37
N ILE A 27 3.24 -2.63 -0.06
CA ILE A 27 3.10 -1.21 0.29
C ILE A 27 2.24 -1.11 1.55
N ARG A 28 2.72 -0.40 2.56
CA ARG A 28 1.98 -0.15 3.79
C ARG A 28 1.62 1.32 3.89
N PHE A 29 0.42 1.60 4.36
CA PHE A 29 -0.03 2.95 4.68
C PHE A 29 -0.22 3.07 6.18
N GLN A 30 0.28 4.17 6.72
CA GLN A 30 0.29 4.47 8.14
C GLN A 30 -0.33 5.83 8.42
N LEU A 31 -0.91 5.98 9.61
CA LEU A 31 -1.38 7.25 10.14
C LEU A 31 -0.80 7.42 11.54
N GLY A 32 0.05 8.43 11.74
CA GLY A 32 0.72 8.66 13.03
C GLY A 32 1.55 7.45 13.50
N GLY A 33 2.21 6.75 12.57
CA GLY A 33 3.04 5.57 12.87
C GLY A 33 2.27 4.26 13.10
N LYS A 34 0.94 4.26 12.93
CA LYS A 34 0.12 3.04 13.00
C LYS A 34 -0.33 2.62 11.61
N MET A 35 -0.04 1.37 11.25
CA MET A 35 -0.46 0.78 9.98
C MET A 35 -1.97 0.52 9.97
N PHE A 36 -2.63 0.85 8.86
CA PHE A 36 -4.07 0.63 8.68
C PHE A 36 -4.47 0.04 7.32
N VAL A 37 -3.62 0.15 6.30
CA VAL A 37 -3.81 -0.50 4.98
C VAL A 37 -2.51 -1.15 4.52
N ALA A 38 -2.60 -2.32 3.91
CA ALA A 38 -1.53 -2.97 3.16
C ALA A 38 -2.01 -3.28 1.74
N ILE A 39 -1.14 -3.06 0.75
CA ILE A 39 -1.32 -3.56 -0.61
C ILE A 39 -0.31 -4.69 -0.79
N CYS A 40 -0.82 -5.92 -0.73
CA CYS A 40 -0.03 -7.13 -0.99
C CYS A 40 0.16 -7.26 -2.52
N ARG A 41 1.41 -7.17 -2.96
CA ARG A 41 1.80 -7.45 -4.35
C ARG A 41 2.27 -8.90 -4.43
N ASP A 42 1.90 -9.62 -5.47
CA ASP A 42 2.47 -10.93 -5.78
C ASP A 42 3.85 -10.78 -6.46
N ASP A 43 4.52 -11.90 -6.72
CA ASP A 43 5.85 -11.96 -7.35
C ASP A 43 5.88 -11.33 -8.76
N ASN A 44 4.72 -11.09 -9.38
CA ASN A 44 4.59 -10.42 -10.68
C ASN A 44 4.12 -8.95 -10.56
N ASP A 45 4.18 -8.37 -9.36
CA ASP A 45 3.75 -7.00 -9.06
C ASP A 45 2.23 -6.78 -9.32
N LEU A 46 1.47 -7.88 -9.35
CA LEU A 46 0.03 -7.91 -9.48
C LEU A 46 -0.59 -8.07 -8.07
N PRO A 47 -1.61 -7.29 -7.70
CA PRO A 47 -2.31 -7.54 -6.46
C PRO A 47 -3.30 -8.69 -6.67
N TYR A 48 -2.86 -9.88 -6.21
CA TYR A 48 -3.59 -11.15 -6.15
C TYR A 48 -4.30 -11.57 -7.46
N SER A 49 -3.73 -12.55 -8.17
CA SER A 49 -4.52 -13.49 -8.96
C SER A 49 -5.04 -14.60 -8.05
N LYS A 50 -6.33 -14.90 -8.19
CA LYS A 50 -7.09 -15.90 -7.43
C LYS A 50 -6.47 -17.30 -7.49
#